data_AF-A0A936TYQ1-F1
#
_entry.id   AF-A0A936TYQ1-F1
#
_cell.length_a   1.000
_cell.length_b   1.000
_cell.length_c   1.000
_cell.angle_alpha   90.00
_cell.angle_beta   90.00
_cell.angle_gamma   90.00
#
_symmetry.space_group_name_H-M   'P 1'
#
loop_
_entity.id
_entity.type
_entity.pdbx_description
1 polymer ?
#
loop_
_entity_poly.entity_id
_entity_poly.type
_entity_poly.pdbx_seq_one_letter_code
_entity_poly.pdbx_strand_id
1 'polypeptide(L)' 'MDKKALFDELERQKKLMATPIDFDQLERDGLVKRVRKGGVTFDVPNLHLLPEHVRAHIVEASTGPNGARVKFSKTAPSK' A
#
# COMPACT_ATOMS: atom_id res chain seq x y z
N MET A 1 15.53 -0.99 -22.92
CA MET A 1 15.07 -1.83 -21.80
C MET A 1 15.09 -3.27 -22.26
N ASP A 2 15.88 -4.10 -21.58
CA ASP A 2 15.98 -5.53 -21.86
C ASP A 2 14.68 -6.25 -21.54
N LYS A 3 14.20 -7.09 -22.46
CA LYS A 3 12.93 -7.81 -22.33
C LYS A 3 12.90 -8.67 -21.06
N LYS A 4 14.05 -9.24 -20.66
CA LYS A 4 14.21 -10.01 -19.43
C LYS A 4 14.02 -9.17 -18.16
N ALA A 5 14.59 -7.96 -18.12
CA ALA A 5 14.44 -7.06 -16.99
C ALA A 5 12.97 -6.65 -16.78
N LEU A 6 12.21 -6.46 -17.87
CA LEU A 6 10.78 -6.19 -17.81
C LEU A 6 9.99 -7.37 -17.22
N PHE A 7 10.34 -8.61 -17.60
CA PHE A 7 9.71 -9.82 -17.04
C PHE A 7 10.00 -10.00 -15.55
N ASP A 8 11.26 -9.83 -15.15
CA ASP A 8 11.67 -9.91 -13.74
C ASP A 8 10.94 -8.85 -12.88
N GLU A 9 10.79 -7.62 -13.39
CA GLU A 9 10.03 -6.54 -12.72
C GLU A 9 8.54 -6.88 -12.59
N LEU A 10 7.92 -7.42 -13.65
CA LEU A 10 6.52 -7.84 -13.66
C LEU A 10 6.26 -8.97 -12.67
N GLU A 11 7.15 -9.96 -12.57
CA GLU A 11 7.03 -11.04 -11.59
C GLU A 11 7.17 -10.52 -10.16
N ARG A 12 8.10 -9.58 -9.92
CA ARG A 12 8.26 -8.94 -8.62
C ARG A 12 6.99 -8.17 -8.23
N GLN A 13 6.45 -7.36 -9.14
CA GLN A 13 5.20 -6.64 -8.89
C GLN A 13 4.04 -7.60 -8.59
N LYS A 14 3.91 -8.70 -9.34
CA LYS A 14 2.91 -9.73 -9.05
C LYS A 14 3.04 -10.30 -7.64
N LYS A 15 4.25 -10.63 -7.19
CA LYS A 15 4.48 -11.15 -5.83
C LYS A 15 4.11 -10.12 -4.75
N LEU A 16 4.48 -8.86 -4.95
CA LEU A 16 4.13 -7.77 -4.04
C LEU A 16 2.61 -7.57 -3.97
N MET A 17 1.92 -7.60 -5.11
CA MET A 17 0.46 -7.45 -5.16
C MET A 17 -0.31 -8.67 -4.65
N ALA A 18 0.26 -9.87 -4.74
CA ALA A 18 -0.32 -11.10 -4.18
C ALA A 18 -0.20 -11.17 -2.65
N THR A 19 0.71 -10.39 -2.05
CA THR A 19 0.89 -10.36 -0.60
C THR A 19 -0.25 -9.55 0.03
N PRO A 20 -1.05 -10.14 0.95
CA PRO A 20 -2.13 -9.42 1.61
C PRO A 20 -1.57 -8.33 2.54
N ILE A 21 -2.29 -7.22 2.64
CA ILE A 21 -1.92 -6.12 3.54
C ILE A 21 -2.56 -6.35 4.90
N ASP A 22 -1.74 -6.40 5.95
CA ASP A 22 -2.21 -6.40 7.33
C ASP A 22 -2.39 -4.96 7.83
N PHE A 23 -3.56 -4.38 7.56
CA PHE A 23 -3.88 -3.01 7.97
C PHE A 23 -3.93 -2.84 9.49
N ASP A 24 -4.33 -3.87 10.23
CA ASP A 24 -4.40 -3.81 11.69
C ASP A 24 -2.99 -3.74 12.28
N GLN A 25 -2.03 -4.49 11.73
CA GLN A 25 -0.62 -4.38 12.12
C GLN A 25 -0.04 -3.01 11.76
N LEU A 26 -0.28 -2.50 10.55
CA LEU A 26 0.21 -1.18 10.14
C LEU A 26 -0.32 -0.04 11.01
N GLU A 27 -1.56 -0.15 11.51
CA GLU A 27 -2.11 0.82 12.45
C GLU A 27 -1.49 0.71 13.84
N ARG A 28 -1.26 -0.52 14.34
CA ARG A 28 -0.57 -0.74 15.62
C ARG A 28 0.85 -0.21 15.60
N ASP A 29 1.53 -0.37 14.47
CA ASP A 29 2.89 0.15 14.25
C ASP A 29 2.92 1.67 14.02
N GLY A 30 1.75 2.33 13.98
CA GLY A 30 1.64 3.78 13.75
C GLY A 30 2.02 4.22 12.33
N LEU A 31 2.14 3.28 11.39
CA LEU A 31 2.51 3.53 10.01
C LEU A 31 1.34 4.06 9.18
N VAL A 32 0.12 3.65 9.53
CA VAL A 32 -1.11 4.14 8.92
C VAL A 32 -2.13 4.49 10.00
N LYS A 33 -3.11 5.32 9.65
CA LYS A 33 -4.23 5.68 10.52
C LYS A 33 -5.51 5.71 9.70
N ARG A 34 -6.50 4.88 10.04
CA ARG A 34 -7.81 4.94 9.38
C ARG A 34 -8.44 6.31 9.57
N VAL A 35 -8.83 6.95 8.47
CA VAL A 35 -9.50 8.25 8.54
C VAL A 35 -10.99 8.11 8.90
N ARG A 36 -11.61 6.99 8.54
CA ARG A 36 -12.99 6.65 8.90
C ARG A 36 -13.14 5.13 9.09
N LYS A 37 -13.98 4.72 10.05
CA LYS A 37 -14.37 3.31 10.23
C LYS A 37 -15.01 2.78 8.94
N GLY A 38 -14.42 1.72 8.37
CA GLY A 38 -14.87 1.10 7.12
C GLY A 38 -14.39 1.76 5.81
N GLY A 39 -13.61 2.84 5.90
CA GLY A 39 -13.03 3.51 4.73
C GLY A 39 -11.83 2.76 4.14
N VAL A 40 -11.56 3.01 2.86
CA VAL A 40 -10.36 2.53 2.14
C VAL A 40 -9.21 3.54 2.14
N THR A 41 -9.40 4.64 2.89
CA THR A 41 -8.49 5.79 2.94
C THR A 41 -7.84 5.86 4.32
N PHE A 42 -6.53 6.00 4.31
CA PHE A 42 -5.67 6.02 5.49
C PHE A 42 -4.76 7.24 5.43
N ASP A 43 -4.51 7.85 6.58
CA ASP A 43 -3.43 8.83 6.74
C ASP A 43 -2.13 8.07 7.03
N VAL A 44 -1.07 8.41 6.32
CA VAL A 44 0.26 7.81 6.41
C VAL A 44 1.23 8.93 6.75
N PRO A 45 1.76 8.99 7.98
CA PRO A 45 2.69 10.03 8.38
C PRO A 45 3.95 10.03 7.51
N ASN A 46 4.42 8.84 7.12
CA ASN A 46 5.59 8.68 6.28
C ASN A 46 5.47 7.47 5.33
N LEU A 47 5.30 7.74 4.03
CA LEU A 47 5.22 6.74 2.97
C LEU A 47 6.48 5.85 2.87
N HIS A 48 7.64 6.38 3.25
CA HIS A 48 8.91 5.64 3.13
C HIS A 48 9.04 4.53 4.17
N LEU A 49 8.30 4.62 5.28
CA LEU A 49 8.28 3.59 6.33
C LEU A 49 7.32 2.45 6.00
N LEU A 50 6.49 2.58 4.97
CA LEU A 50 5.60 1.51 4.55
C LEU A 50 6.41 0.37 3.91
N PRO A 51 6.07 -0.89 4.21
CA PRO A 51 6.64 -2.04 3.53
C PRO A 51 6.43 -1.95 2.02
N GLU A 52 7.37 -2.49 1.24
CA GLU A 52 7.32 -2.39 -0.21
C GLU A 52 6.03 -2.99 -0.80
N HIS A 53 5.60 -4.14 -0.28
CA HIS A 53 4.35 -4.77 -0.71
C HIS A 53 3.14 -3.87 -0.40
N VAL A 54 3.12 -3.15 0.72
CA VAL A 54 2.03 -2.22 1.05
C VAL A 54 1.99 -1.04 0.10
N ARG A 55 3.16 -0.46 -0.20
CA ARG A 55 3.29 0.66 -1.15
C ARG A 55 2.81 0.29 -2.55
N ALA A 56 3.07 -0.95 -2.97
CA ALA A 56 2.64 -1.45 -4.27
C ALA A 56 1.10 -1.45 -4.44
N HIS A 57 0.33 -1.49 -3.36
CA HIS A 57 -1.14 -1.46 -3.38
C HIS A 57 -1.73 -0.05 -3.25
N ILE A 58 -0.90 1.00 -3.14
CA ILE A 58 -1.39 2.38 -3.14
C ILE A 58 -1.90 2.71 -4.54
N VAL A 59 -3.20 2.99 -4.64
CA VAL A 59 -3.84 3.41 -5.90
C VAL A 59 -3.93 4.92 -6.04
N GLU A 60 -3.94 5.63 -4.92
CA GLU A 60 -4.02 7.09 -4.89
C GLU A 60 -3.27 7.58 -3.66
N ALA A 61 -2.47 8.63 -3.81
CA ALA A 61 -1.77 9.29 -2.73
C ALA A 61 -1.90 10.81 -2.90
N SER A 62 -2.25 11.49 -1.82
CA SER A 62 -2.31 12.94 -1.73
C SER A 62 -1.46 13.39 -0.56
N THR A 63 -0.33 14.04 -0.84
CA THR A 63 0.59 14.54 0.19
C THR A 63 0.10 15.88 0.74
N GLY A 64 0.02 15.97 2.06
CA GLY A 64 -0.32 17.19 2.80
C GLY A 64 0.69 17.52 3.90
N PRO A 65 0.49 18.62 4.64
CA PRO A 65 1.43 19.09 5.66
C PRO A 65 1.63 18.15 6.86
N ASN A 66 0.72 17.18 7.05
CA ASN A 66 0.75 16.22 8.17
C ASN A 66 1.00 14.76 7.72
N GLY A 67 1.55 14.57 6.51
CA GLY A 67 1.76 13.26 5.90
C GLY A 67 0.95 13.06 4.61
N ALA A 68 0.96 11.83 4.11
CA ALA A 68 0.24 11.46 2.89
C ALA A 68 -1.08 10.77 3.23
N ARG A 69 -2.16 11.22 2.60
CA ARG A 69 -3.42 10.50 2.60
C ARG A 69 -3.43 9.54 1.44
N VAL A 70 -3.51 8.25 1.72
CA VAL A 70 -3.44 7.20 0.71
C VAL A 70 -4.73 6.40 0.66
N LYS A 71 -5.05 5.94 -0.54
CA LYS A 71 -6.07 4.96 -0.79
C LYS A 71 -5.38 3.68 -1.23
N PHE A 72 -5.65 2.59 -0.54
CA PHE A 72 -5.19 1.28 -0.96
C PHE A 72 -6.25 0.63 -1.84
N SER A 73 -5.82 -0.16 -2.83
CA SER A 73 -6.76 -1.06 -3.49
C SER A 73 -7.36 -1.98 -2.42
N LYS A 74 -8.69 -2.14 -2.42
CA LYS A 74 -9.29 -3.25 -1.70
C LYS A 74 -8.83 -4.51 -2.45
N THR A 75 -7.73 -5.11 -2.01
CA THR A 75 -7.55 -6.55 -2.19
C THR A 75 -8.58 -7.20 -1.29
N ALA A 76 -9.83 -7.24 -1.76
CA ALA A 76 -10.80 -8.14 -1.21
C ALA A 76 -10.20 -9.55 -1.37
N PRO A 77 -10.05 -10.35 -0.30
CA PRO A 77 -10.26 -11.77 -0.51
C PRO A 77 -11.72 -11.88 -0.95
N SER A 78 -11.96 -11.94 -2.27
CA SER A 78 -13.24 -12.41 -2.77
C SER A 78 -13.39 -13.84 -2.24
N LYS A 79 -14.28 -13.96 -1.27
CA LYS A 79 -14.68 -15.20 -0.61
C LYS A 79 -15.35 -16.13 -1.61
#